data_AF-A0A2M6IUA2-F1
#
_entry.id   AF-A0A2M6IUA2-F1
#
_cell.length_a   1.000
_cell.length_b   1.000
_cell.length_c   1.000
_cell.angle_alpha   90.00
_cell.angle_beta   90.00
_cell.angle_gamma   90.00
#
_symmetry.space_group_name_H-M   'P 1'
#
loop_
_entity.id
_entity.type
_entity.pdbx_description
1 polymer ?
#
loop_
_entity_poly.entity_id
_entity_poly.type
_entity_poly.pdbx_seq_one_letter_code
_entity_poly.pdbx_strand_id
1 'polypeptide(L)'
;MLFSFSGIVKKHLRRGTMLGFPTANIEVEPETPEGIFVGFANVDSRRFQSLIFVGKPLTFDEQDKKAEVYLLDFDDNLYNKKLEINVLFKLRENIKFSSKDTLVAQIKEDERQARDYFSNFSKMEL
;
A
#
# COMPACT_ATOMS: atom_id res chain seq x y z
N MET A 1 8.13 11.50 -8.69
CA MET A 1 6.96 11.36 -7.79
C MET A 1 5.70 11.56 -8.61
N LEU A 2 4.71 10.67 -8.52
CA LEU A 2 3.43 10.74 -9.25
C LEU A 2 2.40 11.61 -8.55
N PHE A 3 2.16 11.33 -7.26
CA PHE A 3 1.27 12.09 -6.39
C PHE A 3 1.61 11.78 -4.92
N SER A 4 0.99 12.49 -3.99
CA SER A 4 1.13 12.23 -2.56
C SER A 4 -0.21 12.39 -1.84
N PHE A 5 -0.32 11.74 -0.69
CA PHE A 5 -1.45 11.88 0.21
C PHE A 5 -0.99 11.64 1.65
N SER A 6 -1.81 12.03 2.62
CA SER A 6 -1.52 11.78 4.03
C SER A 6 -2.79 11.52 4.81
N GLY A 7 -2.67 10.82 5.94
CA GLY A 7 -3.81 10.62 6.82
C GLY A 7 -3.46 9.85 8.09
N ILE A 8 -4.45 9.78 8.98
CA ILE A 8 -4.33 9.03 10.23
C ILE A 8 -4.67 7.56 9.98
N VAL A 9 -3.81 6.67 10.46
CA VAL A 9 -4.03 5.23 10.32
C VAL A 9 -5.20 4.80 11.19
N LYS A 10 -6.25 4.31 10.52
CA LYS A 10 -7.45 3.80 11.18
C LYS A 10 -7.30 2.32 11.50
N LYS A 11 -7.91 1.91 12.61
CA LYS A 11 -8.11 0.49 12.90
C LYS A 11 -9.19 -0.03 11.97
N HIS A 12 -8.87 -1.06 11.20
CA HIS A 12 -9.81 -1.74 10.32
C HIS A 12 -9.74 -3.26 10.55
N LEU A 13 -10.50 -4.04 9.78
CA LEU A 13 -10.70 -5.49 9.97
C LEU A 13 -9.43 -6.38 9.88
N ARG A 14 -8.21 -5.82 9.85
CA ARG A 14 -6.90 -6.51 9.83
C ARG A 14 -6.84 -7.69 8.85
N ARG A 15 -7.57 -7.62 7.73
CA ARG A 15 -7.71 -8.72 6.77
C ARG A 15 -6.39 -9.04 6.08
N GLY A 16 -5.62 -8.02 5.70
CA GLY A 16 -4.25 -8.18 5.18
C GLY A 16 -3.33 -8.88 6.20
N THR A 17 -3.48 -8.58 7.49
CA THR A 17 -2.69 -9.22 8.55
C THR A 17 -2.90 -10.74 8.59
N MET A 18 -4.12 -11.23 8.35
CA MET A 18 -4.39 -12.68 8.25
C MET A 18 -3.74 -13.34 7.02
N LEU A 19 -3.31 -12.55 6.04
CA LEU A 19 -2.60 -13.00 4.83
C LEU A 19 -1.09 -12.80 4.91
N GLY A 20 -0.57 -12.26 6.03
CA GLY A 20 0.85 -11.92 6.21
C GLY A 20 1.23 -10.49 5.80
N PHE A 21 0.26 -9.65 5.43
CA PHE A 21 0.47 -8.28 4.93
C PHE A 21 -0.22 -7.25 5.83
N PRO A 22 0.40 -6.84 6.95
CA PRO A 22 -0.18 -5.83 7.83
C PRO A 22 -0.28 -4.47 7.12
N THR A 23 -1.48 -4.06 6.73
CA THR A 23 -1.73 -2.79 6.03
C THR A 23 -2.26 -1.70 6.98
N ALA A 24 -1.67 -0.51 6.88
CA ALA A 24 -2.22 0.72 7.44
C ALA A 24 -3.35 1.22 6.55
N ASN A 25 -4.55 1.42 7.12
CA ASN A 25 -5.71 1.89 6.39
C ASN A 25 -5.82 3.42 6.52
N ILE A 26 -5.88 4.12 5.39
CA ILE A 26 -5.93 5.58 5.30
C ILE A 26 -7.09 5.98 4.37
N GLU A 27 -7.88 6.96 4.79
CA GLU A 27 -8.91 7.57 3.93
C GLU A 27 -8.25 8.44 2.87
N VAL A 28 -8.80 8.41 1.66
CA VAL A 28 -8.29 9.18 0.53
C VAL A 28 -9.44 9.85 -0.20
N GLU A 29 -9.14 10.95 -0.88
CA GLU A 29 -10.13 11.65 -1.69
C GLU A 29 -10.64 10.77 -2.84
N PRO A 30 -11.92 10.89 -3.25
CA PRO A 30 -12.51 10.10 -4.34
C PRO A 30 -11.72 10.16 -5.66
N GLU A 31 -11.02 11.25 -5.94
CA GLU A 31 -10.25 11.50 -7.16
C GLU A 31 -8.88 10.81 -7.14
N THR A 32 -8.47 10.25 -5.99
CA THR A 32 -7.17 9.57 -5.86
C THR A 32 -7.08 8.40 -6.85
N PRO A 33 -6.01 8.32 -7.66
CA PRO A 33 -5.85 7.25 -8.65
C PRO A 33 -5.91 5.86 -8.02
N GLU A 34 -6.66 4.95 -8.63
CA GLU A 34 -6.73 3.56 -8.18
C GLU A 34 -5.59 2.71 -8.74
N GLY A 35 -5.24 1.65 -8.01
CA GLY A 35 -4.27 0.66 -8.43
C GLY A 35 -3.37 0.18 -7.30
N ILE A 36 -2.32 -0.52 -7.71
CA ILE A 36 -1.20 -0.89 -6.86
C ILE A 36 -0.01 -0.03 -7.23
N PHE A 37 0.61 0.55 -6.21
CA PHE A 37 1.69 1.50 -6.36
C PHE A 37 2.84 1.16 -5.42
N VAL A 38 4.00 1.73 -5.74
CA VAL A 38 5.16 1.75 -4.85
C VAL A 38 5.49 3.19 -4.49
N GLY A 39 5.94 3.38 -3.27
CA GLY A 39 6.23 4.71 -2.76
C GLY A 39 6.94 4.70 -1.42
N PHE A 40 7.22 5.89 -0.91
CA PHE A 40 7.76 6.07 0.43
C PHE A 40 6.66 6.48 1.41
N ALA A 41 6.57 5.79 2.54
CA ALA A 41 5.75 6.18 3.68
C ALA A 41 6.65 6.81 4.75
N ASN A 42 6.35 8.04 5.15
CA ASN A 42 7.03 8.70 6.25
C ASN A 42 6.14 8.66 7.50
N VAL A 43 6.72 8.26 8.62
CA VAL A 43 6.09 8.20 9.95
C VAL A 43 7.16 8.40 11.02
N ASP A 44 6.89 9.23 12.02
CA ASP A 44 7.81 9.53 13.14
C ASP A 44 9.25 9.84 12.69
N SER A 45 9.41 10.69 11.68
CA SER A 45 10.71 11.08 11.08
C SER A 45 11.50 9.94 10.42
N ARG A 46 10.91 8.75 10.29
CA ARG A 46 11.46 7.60 9.56
C ARG A 46 10.77 7.46 8.23
N ARG A 47 11.53 7.06 7.21
CA ARG A 47 11.02 6.77 5.87
C ARG A 47 11.11 5.27 5.62
N PHE A 48 10.03 4.70 5.09
CA PHE A 48 9.93 3.29 4.74
C PHE A 48 9.53 3.15 3.28
N GLN A 49 10.08 2.12 2.64
CA GLN A 49 9.59 1.63 1.36
C GLN A 49 8.21 1.03 1.57
N SER A 50 7.31 1.20 0.59
CA SER A 50 5.94 0.75 0.76
C SER A 50 5.31 0.25 -0.53
N LEU A 51 4.43 -0.74 -0.35
CA LEU A 51 3.46 -1.21 -1.34
C LEU A 51 2.10 -0.62 -0.97
N ILE A 52 1.44 0.04 -1.91
CA ILE A 52 0.25 0.84 -1.65
C ILE A 52 -0.86 0.35 -2.57
N PHE A 53 -1.96 -0.12 -1.99
CA PHE A 53 -3.21 -0.27 -2.71
C PHE A 53 -4.05 0.99 -2.52
N VAL A 54 -4.58 1.54 -3.62
CA VAL A 54 -5.65 2.54 -3.58
C VAL A 54 -6.82 2.01 -4.38
N GLY A 55 -8.00 2.00 -3.78
CA GLY A 55 -9.21 1.62 -4.49
C GLY A 55 -10.29 1.13 -3.56
N LYS A 56 -11.33 0.57 -4.19
CA LYS A 56 -12.37 -0.18 -3.49
C LYS A 56 -12.01 -1.66 -3.54
N PRO A 57 -12.06 -2.39 -2.41
CA PRO A 57 -11.96 -3.84 -2.44
C PRO A 57 -13.15 -4.44 -3.22
N LEU A 58 -12.97 -4.69 -4.51
CA LEU A 58 -14.04 -5.19 -5.42
C LEU A 58 -14.60 -6.56 -5.01
N THR A 59 -13.90 -7.27 -4.12
CA THR A 59 -14.30 -8.57 -3.58
C THR A 59 -15.17 -8.44 -2.33
N PHE A 60 -15.29 -7.26 -1.70
CA PHE A 60 -15.91 -7.08 -0.38
C PHE A 60 -17.03 -6.03 -0.31
N ASP A 61 -17.50 -5.51 -1.45
CA ASP A 61 -18.65 -4.58 -1.56
C ASP A 61 -18.56 -3.33 -0.67
N GLU A 62 -17.34 -2.86 -0.40
CA GLU A 62 -17.10 -1.63 0.35
C GLU A 62 -17.31 -0.40 -0.56
N GLN A 63 -18.07 0.58 -0.05
CA GLN A 63 -18.50 1.75 -0.83
C GLN A 63 -17.41 2.83 -0.95
N ASP A 64 -16.55 2.95 0.05
CA ASP A 64 -15.59 4.05 0.13
C ASP A 64 -14.21 3.66 -0.40
N LYS A 65 -13.63 4.55 -1.21
CA LYS A 65 -12.25 4.41 -1.69
C LYS A 65 -11.30 4.63 -0.52
N LYS A 66 -10.31 3.75 -0.38
CA LYS A 66 -9.31 3.83 0.69
C LYS A 66 -7.94 3.49 0.15
N ALA A 67 -6.92 3.88 0.92
CA ALA A 67 -5.57 3.39 0.76
C ALA A 67 -5.24 2.34 1.83
N GLU A 68 -4.68 1.21 1.39
CA GLU A 68 -4.04 0.22 2.25
C GLU A 68 -2.53 0.25 1.99
N VAL A 69 -1.76 0.72 2.97
CA VAL A 69 -0.31 0.91 2.86
C VAL A 69 0.41 -0.18 3.64
N TYR A 70 1.18 -1.00 2.94
CA TYR A 70 2.08 -1.98 3.54
C TYR A 70 3.50 -1.39 3.58
N LEU A 71 4.02 -1.14 4.78
CA LEU A 71 5.40 -0.70 4.97
C LEU A 71 6.30 -1.94 4.94
N LEU A 72 7.25 -1.97 4.02
CA LEU A 72 8.22 -3.05 3.92
C LEU A 72 9.14 -3.04 5.15
N ASP A 73 9.36 -4.22 5.71
CA ASP A 73 10.29 -4.47 6.81
C ASP A 73 9.96 -3.67 8.09
N PHE A 74 8.69 -3.30 8.26
CA PHE A 74 8.17 -2.62 9.44
C PHE A 74 7.45 -3.59 10.38
N ASP A 75 7.77 -3.54 11.67
CA ASP A 75 7.37 -4.53 12.68
C ASP A 75 6.71 -3.93 13.94
N ASP A 76 6.32 -2.65 13.90
CA ASP A 76 5.68 -1.94 15.03
C ASP A 76 4.19 -1.61 14.76
N ASN A 77 3.56 -0.81 15.61
CA ASN A 77 2.17 -0.39 15.51
C ASN A 77 2.06 1.02 14.89
N LEU A 78 1.21 1.16 13.86
CA LEU A 78 0.94 2.42 13.18
C LEU A 78 -0.38 3.07 13.59
N TYR A 79 -1.21 2.45 14.42
CA TYR A 79 -2.52 3.00 14.77
C TYR A 79 -2.41 4.40 15.37
N ASN A 80 -3.31 5.29 14.93
CA ASN A 80 -3.37 6.70 15.33
C ASN A 80 -2.15 7.54 14.92
N LYS A 81 -1.17 6.97 14.21
CA LYS A 81 -0.07 7.74 13.64
C LYS A 81 -0.50 8.38 12.32
N LYS A 82 0.06 9.56 12.02
CA LYS A 82 -0.06 10.19 10.71
C LYS A 82 0.99 9.60 9.78
N LEU A 83 0.58 9.15 8.60
CA LEU A 83 1.48 8.72 7.53
C LEU A 83 1.43 9.75 6.41
N GLU A 84 2.59 10.03 5.84
CA GLU A 84 2.74 10.84 4.63
C GLU A 84 3.31 9.96 3.52
N ILE A 85 2.51 9.76 2.47
CA ILE A 85 2.79 8.81 1.40
C ILE A 85 3.21 9.57 0.14
N ASN A 86 4.41 9.27 -0.36
CA ASN A 86 4.93 9.77 -1.62
C ASN A 86 4.89 8.64 -2.64
N VAL A 87 3.94 8.70 -3.58
CA VAL A 87 3.77 7.66 -4.59
C VAL A 87 4.75 7.91 -5.73
N LEU A 88 5.49 6.87 -6.12
CA LEU A 88 6.57 6.98 -7.10
C LEU A 88 6.23 6.33 -8.43
N PHE A 89 5.57 5.17 -8.39
CA PHE A 89 5.31 4.39 -9.58
C PHE A 89 4.06 3.52 -9.40
N LYS A 90 3.32 3.30 -10.49
CA LYS A 90 2.15 2.42 -10.54
C LYS A 90 2.58 1.06 -11.07
N LEU A 91 2.46 0.02 -10.24
CA LEU A 91 2.76 -1.37 -10.66
C LEU A 91 1.68 -1.90 -11.58
N ARG A 92 0.40 -1.74 -11.20
CA ARG A 92 -0.75 -2.24 -11.97
C ARG A 92 -2.06 -1.59 -11.57
N GLU A 93 -3.08 -1.83 -12.37
CA GLU A 93 -4.48 -1.51 -12.04
C GLU A 93 -5.03 -2.41 -10.90
N ASN A 94 -6.13 -1.97 -10.29
CA ASN A 94 -6.93 -2.77 -9.38
C ASN A 94 -7.64 -3.89 -10.16
N ILE A 95 -7.55 -5.14 -9.68
CA ILE A 95 -8.12 -6.31 -10.35
C ILE A 95 -8.96 -7.13 -9.38
N LYS A 96 -10.03 -7.74 -9.89
CA LYS A 96 -10.86 -8.68 -9.13
C LYS A 96 -10.27 -10.08 -9.20
N PHE A 97 -10.24 -10.78 -8.08
CA PHE A 97 -9.74 -12.16 -7.98
C PHE A 97 -10.89 -13.15 -7.82
N SER A 98 -10.74 -14.33 -8.41
CA SER A 98 -11.71 -15.42 -8.32
C SER A 98 -11.58 -16.24 -7.04
N SER A 99 -10.43 -16.15 -6.33
CA SER A 99 -10.18 -16.89 -5.11
C SER A 99 -9.21 -16.14 -4.17
N LYS A 100 -9.18 -16.58 -2.90
CA LYS A 100 -8.21 -16.08 -1.91
C LYS A 100 -6.77 -16.41 -2.31
N ASP A 101 -6.52 -17.58 -2.87
CA ASP A 101 -5.17 -18.03 -3.24
C ASP A 101 -4.60 -17.21 -4.40
N THR A 102 -5.43 -16.89 -5.40
CA THR A 102 -5.02 -16.03 -6.53
C THR A 102 -4.71 -14.60 -6.06
N LEU A 103 -5.50 -14.07 -5.13
CA LEU A 103 -5.21 -12.79 -4.48
C LEU A 103 -3.87 -12.81 -3.74
N VAL A 104 -3.62 -13.82 -2.90
CA VAL A 104 -2.37 -13.93 -2.13
C VAL A 104 -1.15 -14.07 -3.05
N ALA A 105 -1.26 -14.89 -4.10
CA ALA A 105 -0.19 -15.04 -5.08
C ALA A 105 0.15 -13.71 -5.75
N GLN A 106 -0.87 -12.92 -6.10
CA GLN A 106 -0.64 -11.60 -6.70
C GLN A 106 -0.02 -10.61 -5.71
N ILE A 107 -0.46 -10.58 -4.45
CA ILE A 107 0.14 -9.67 -3.45
C ILE A 107 1.62 -9.99 -3.25
N LYS A 108 2.02 -11.27 -3.23
CA LYS A 108 3.43 -11.68 -3.15
C LYS A 108 4.24 -11.21 -4.36
N GLU A 109 3.66 -11.29 -5.55
CA GLU A 109 4.30 -10.80 -6.77
C GLU A 109 4.41 -9.26 -6.76
N ASP A 110 3.39 -8.56 -6.28
CA ASP A 110 3.41 -7.11 -6.12
C ASP A 110 4.50 -6.67 -5.11
N GLU A 111 4.65 -7.38 -3.99
CA GLU A 111 5.73 -7.13 -3.03
C GLU A 111 7.11 -7.38 -3.66
N ARG A 112 7.28 -8.48 -4.40
CA ARG A 112 8.53 -8.79 -5.10
C ARG A 112 8.91 -7.67 -6.08
N GLN A 113 7.96 -7.22 -6.89
CA GLN A 113 8.17 -6.10 -7.82
C GLN A 113 8.49 -4.78 -7.10
N ALA A 114 7.86 -4.53 -5.95
CA ALA A 114 8.19 -3.36 -5.14
C ALA A 114 9.64 -3.38 -4.65
N ARG A 115 10.09 -4.53 -4.15
CA ARG A 115 11.48 -4.72 -3.70
C ARG A 115 12.48 -4.56 -4.87
N ASP A 116 12.16 -5.12 -6.04
CA ASP A 116 12.97 -4.95 -7.25
C ASP A 116 13.05 -3.47 -7.68
N TYR A 117 11.91 -2.75 -7.64
CA TYR A 117 11.85 -1.33 -7.95
C TYR A 117 12.81 -0.54 -7.06
N PHE A 118 12.77 -0.76 -5.74
CA PHE A 118 13.64 -0.03 -4.81
C PHE A 118 15.11 -0.45 -4.90
N SER A 119 15.40 -1.73 -5.18
CA SER A 119 16.77 -2.20 -5.43
C SER A 119 17.40 -1.49 -6.63
N ASN A 120 16.63 -1.27 -7.70
CA ASN A 120 17.10 -0.51 -8.86
C ASN A 120 17.12 1.00 -8.62
N PHE A 121 16.13 1.53 -7.88
CA PHE A 121 16.08 2.95 -7.50
C PHE A 121 17.35 3.37 -6.74
N SER A 122 17.79 2.57 -5.77
CA SER A 122 19.03 2.84 -5.03
C SER A 122 20.29 2.84 -5.89
N LYS A 123 20.33 2.11 -7.01
CA LYS A 123 21.47 2.11 -7.94
C LYS A 123 21.49 3.33 -8.84
N MET A 124 20.37 4.02 -9.02
CA MET A 124 20.25 5.22 -9.85
C MET A 124 20.54 6.51 -9.08
N GLU A 125 20.39 6.48 -7.76
CA GLU A 125 20.68 7.60 -6.85
C GLU A 125 22.13 7.60 -6.31
N LEU A 126 22.95 6.62 -6.73
CA LEU A 126 24.40 6.52 -6.49
C LEU A 126 25.18 6.89 -7.75
#